data_AF-A0A3M1X8H2-F1
#
_entry.id   AF-A0A3M1X8H2-F1
#
_cell.length_a   1.000
_cell.length_b   1.000
_cell.length_c   1.000
_cell.angle_alpha   90.00
_cell.angle_beta   90.00
_cell.angle_gamma   90.00
#
_symmetry.space_group_name_H-M   'P 1'
#
loop_
_entity.id
_entity.type
_entity.pdbx_description
1 polymer ?
#
loop_
_entity_poly.entity_id
_entity_poly.type
_entity_poly.pdbx_seq_one_letter_code
_entity_poly.pdbx_strand_id
1 'polypeptide(L)'
;MLNKLPLLLLLVWVLSGTAAQQDRHPAAEIEKLYRALQFEQVVERGRALLQSERNLTLDQLKQIHQFMALSFYTLGQVDSARSHFLSLLSLDPQFELDPVTVSPKIIAFFEELKARWAARVTAQPTDAPFVRYVVVRDPRVDALWRSAIFPGWGQRFKGQKHRGLLFSSAFLVTGLATGVSWVLEKQAHDDYLASTDPQAIESNYRDYNRWYKRRRTLGLA
;
A
#
# COMPACT_ATOMS: atom_id res chain seq x y z
N MET A 1 0.61 21.50 -41.75
CA MET A 1 -0.49 21.54 -40.77
C MET A 1 0.02 20.89 -39.49
N LEU A 2 0.38 21.73 -38.52
CA LEU A 2 1.26 21.41 -37.38
C LEU A 2 0.57 20.54 -36.32
N ASN A 3 1.37 19.60 -35.80
CA ASN A 3 1.09 18.60 -34.78
C ASN A 3 0.41 19.17 -33.52
N LYS A 4 -0.88 18.83 -33.33
CA LYS A 4 -1.57 18.97 -32.03
C LYS A 4 -1.27 17.81 -31.06
N LEU A 5 -0.35 16.91 -31.41
CA LEU A 5 0.00 15.74 -30.61
C LEU A 5 0.69 15.99 -29.25
N PRO A 6 1.45 17.08 -29.00
CA PRO A 6 2.07 17.26 -27.68
C PRO A 6 1.08 17.75 -26.60
N LEU A 7 -0.11 18.24 -26.99
CA LEU A 7 -1.09 18.78 -26.04
C LEU A 7 -1.85 17.68 -25.28
N LEU A 8 -2.00 16.48 -25.86
CA LEU A 8 -2.70 15.36 -25.25
C LEU A 8 -1.85 14.60 -24.21
N LEU A 9 -0.52 14.60 -24.35
CA LEU A 9 0.39 13.99 -23.37
C LEU A 9 0.59 14.88 -22.12
N LEU A 10 0.36 16.18 -22.23
CA LEU A 10 0.43 17.13 -21.10
C LEU A 10 -0.82 17.09 -20.22
N LEU A 11 -1.98 16.63 -20.75
CA LEU A 11 -3.23 16.56 -20.00
C LEU A 11 -3.31 15.36 -19.02
N VAL A 12 -2.55 14.29 -19.28
CA VAL A 12 -2.53 13.08 -18.44
C VAL A 12 -1.65 13.26 -17.20
N TRP A 13 -0.65 14.14 -17.24
CA TRP A 13 0.18 14.48 -16.07
C TRP A 13 -0.53 15.40 -15.06
N VAL A 14 -1.44 16.28 -15.53
CA VAL A 14 -2.13 17.23 -14.64
C VAL A 14 -3.22 16.55 -13.79
N LEU A 15 -3.78 15.42 -14.24
CA LEU A 15 -4.77 14.65 -13.46
C LEU A 15 -4.16 13.72 -12.39
N SER A 16 -2.82 13.63 -12.30
CA SER A 16 -2.14 12.91 -11.22
C SER A 16 -1.80 13.83 -10.02
N GLY A 17 -2.08 15.13 -10.13
CA GLY A 17 -1.92 16.09 -9.04
C GLY A 17 -3.11 16.05 -8.07
N THR A 18 -2.81 15.91 -6.78
CA THR A 18 -3.72 15.99 -5.61
C THR A 18 -4.29 14.68 -5.03
N ALA A 19 -3.52 13.60 -5.10
CA ALA A 19 -3.37 12.74 -3.92
C ALA A 19 -1.97 12.93 -3.33
N ALA A 20 -1.55 14.19 -3.16
CA ALA A 20 -0.59 14.49 -2.12
C ALA A 20 -1.32 14.26 -0.81
N GLN A 21 -1.36 12.99 -0.40
CA GLN A 21 -1.73 12.59 0.94
C GLN A 21 -0.74 13.31 1.84
N GLN A 22 -1.16 14.47 2.34
CA GLN A 22 -0.41 15.22 3.32
C GLN A 22 -0.05 14.20 4.40
N ASP A 23 1.25 13.94 4.58
CA ASP A 23 1.80 13.11 5.64
C ASP A 23 1.43 13.76 6.97
N ARG A 24 0.14 13.68 7.31
CA ARG A 24 -0.34 13.91 8.65
C ARG A 24 0.25 12.73 9.39
N HIS A 25 1.26 13.01 10.20
CA HIS A 25 1.73 12.11 11.23
C HIS A 25 0.82 12.32 12.45
N PRO A 26 -0.34 11.65 12.56
CA PRO A 26 -1.27 11.87 13.66
C PRO A 26 -0.61 11.69 15.04
N ALA A 27 0.39 10.81 15.13
CA ALA A 27 1.16 10.62 16.35
C ALA A 27 2.05 11.82 16.72
N ALA A 28 2.56 12.59 15.75
CA ALA A 28 3.38 13.77 16.00
C ALA A 28 2.57 14.91 16.65
N GLU A 29 1.28 15.01 16.32
CA GLU A 29 0.37 15.96 16.96
C GLU A 29 0.18 15.62 18.46
N ILE A 30 0.00 14.34 18.78
CA ILE A 30 -0.08 13.89 20.18
C ILE A 30 1.21 14.19 20.94
N GLU A 31 2.36 13.89 20.34
CA GLU A 31 3.65 14.18 20.97
C GLU A 31 3.79 15.67 21.28
N LYS A 32 3.39 16.53 20.36
CA LYS A 32 3.39 17.99 20.57
C LYS A 32 2.53 18.39 21.76
N LEU A 33 1.31 17.87 21.87
CA LEU A 33 0.41 18.14 23.00
C LEU A 33 1.03 17.65 24.32
N TYR A 34 1.64 16.46 24.32
CA TYR A 34 2.31 15.89 25.49
C TYR A 34 3.49 16.76 25.95
N ARG A 35 4.33 17.20 25.01
CA ARG A 35 5.46 18.11 25.29
C ARG A 35 5.00 19.48 25.79
N ALA A 36 3.82 19.92 25.38
CA ALA A 36 3.16 21.12 25.90
C ALA A 36 2.46 20.91 27.25
N LEU A 37 2.58 19.72 27.86
CA LEU A 37 1.93 19.33 29.12
C LEU A 37 0.39 19.38 29.07
N GLN A 38 -0.19 19.30 27.87
CA GLN A 38 -1.64 19.30 27.65
C GLN A 38 -2.19 17.88 27.70
N PHE A 39 -2.11 17.24 28.87
CA PHE A 39 -2.38 15.81 29.05
C PHE A 39 -3.83 15.41 28.74
N GLU A 40 -4.81 16.25 29.07
CA GLU A 40 -6.21 16.01 28.75
C GLU A 40 -6.43 16.00 27.22
N GLN A 41 -5.80 16.94 26.51
CA GLN A 41 -5.89 17.01 25.05
C GLN A 41 -5.18 15.83 24.38
N VAL A 42 -4.08 15.33 24.94
CA VAL A 42 -3.45 14.08 24.48
C VAL A 42 -4.44 12.93 24.53
N VAL A 43 -5.18 12.81 25.64
CA VAL A 43 -6.17 11.75 25.81
C VAL A 43 -7.32 11.91 24.83
N GLU A 44 -7.88 13.11 24.69
CA GLU A 44 -8.98 13.38 23.76
C GLU A 44 -8.57 13.10 22.31
N ARG A 45 -7.42 13.63 21.89
CA ARG A 45 -6.92 13.47 20.53
C ARG A 45 -6.56 12.02 20.23
N GLY A 46 -5.93 11.34 21.19
CA GLY A 46 -5.60 9.92 21.08
C GLY A 46 -6.85 9.04 20.91
N ARG A 47 -7.91 9.28 21.69
CA ARG A 47 -9.19 8.57 21.50
C ARG A 47 -9.78 8.81 20.13
N ALA A 48 -9.81 10.07 19.68
CA ALA A 48 -10.33 10.40 18.35
C ALA A 48 -9.55 9.66 17.25
N LEU A 49 -8.21 9.66 17.32
CA LEU A 49 -7.37 8.97 16.34
C LEU A 49 -7.60 7.46 16.33
N LEU A 50 -7.69 6.81 17.50
CA LEU A 50 -7.97 5.38 17.60
C LEU A 50 -9.38 5.00 17.08
N GLN A 51 -10.33 5.94 17.07
CA GLN A 51 -11.70 5.72 16.59
C GLN A 51 -11.88 6.04 15.10
N SER A 52 -11.26 7.11 14.61
CA SER A 52 -11.52 7.65 13.26
C SER A 52 -10.50 7.18 12.22
N GLU A 53 -9.25 6.97 12.59
CA GLU A 53 -8.19 6.66 11.64
C GLU A 53 -8.10 5.17 11.33
N ARG A 54 -8.34 4.82 10.06
CA ARG A 54 -8.34 3.41 9.62
C ARG A 54 -6.96 2.88 9.25
N ASN A 55 -5.99 3.75 9.01
CA ASN A 55 -4.69 3.42 8.45
C ASN A 55 -3.52 3.88 9.34
N LEU A 56 -3.60 3.63 10.65
CA LEU A 56 -2.48 3.89 11.56
C LEU A 56 -1.39 2.84 11.34
N THR A 57 -0.14 3.30 11.20
CA THR A 57 1.01 2.39 11.18
C THR A 57 1.24 1.81 12.57
N LEU A 58 1.98 0.69 12.65
CA LEU A 58 2.33 0.08 13.93
C LEU A 58 3.05 1.08 14.85
N ASP A 59 4.01 1.85 14.32
CA ASP A 59 4.75 2.84 15.11
C ASP A 59 3.88 3.99 15.59
N GLN A 60 2.95 4.48 14.75
CA GLN A 60 1.98 5.49 15.16
C GLN A 60 1.08 4.97 16.28
N LEU A 61 0.61 3.73 16.16
CA LEU A 61 -0.24 3.11 17.18
C LEU A 61 0.50 2.96 18.52
N LYS A 62 1.76 2.50 18.48
CA LYS A 62 2.63 2.45 19.67
C LYS A 62 2.79 3.83 20.32
N GLN A 63 3.12 4.86 19.53
CA GLN A 63 3.27 6.22 20.04
C GLN A 63 1.97 6.78 20.66
N ILE A 64 0.82 6.56 20.00
CA ILE A 64 -0.48 6.98 20.54
C ILE A 64 -0.73 6.33 21.90
N HIS A 65 -0.56 5.01 22.01
CA HIS A 65 -0.75 4.32 23.29
C HIS A 65 0.26 4.76 24.35
N GLN A 66 1.53 4.95 23.99
CA GLN A 66 2.56 5.45 24.90
C GLN A 66 2.17 6.81 25.48
N PHE A 67 1.90 7.82 24.65
CA PHE A 67 1.58 9.16 25.14
C PHE A 67 0.25 9.22 25.90
N MET A 68 -0.75 8.44 25.48
CA MET A 68 -1.99 8.31 26.27
C MET A 68 -1.74 7.67 27.63
N ALA A 69 -0.94 6.61 27.71
CA ALA A 69 -0.62 5.95 28.98
C ALA A 69 0.13 6.90 29.93
N LEU A 70 1.13 7.61 29.42
CA LEU A 70 1.88 8.63 30.16
C LEU A 70 0.95 9.73 30.68
N SER A 71 0.07 10.26 29.81
CA SER A 71 -0.86 11.33 30.16
C SER A 71 -1.88 10.89 31.20
N PHE A 72 -2.49 9.71 31.04
CA PHE A 72 -3.41 9.16 32.02
C PHE A 72 -2.75 8.96 33.39
N TYR A 73 -1.50 8.49 33.41
CA TYR A 73 -0.76 8.31 34.66
C TYR A 73 -0.55 9.66 35.36
N THR A 74 -0.12 10.68 34.63
CA THR A 74 0.08 12.04 35.14
C THR A 74 -1.23 12.65 35.67
N LEU A 75 -2.36 12.35 35.02
CA LEU A 75 -3.70 12.75 35.45
C LEU A 75 -4.26 11.92 36.64
N GLY A 76 -3.48 10.99 37.19
CA GLY A 76 -3.90 10.12 38.29
C GLY A 76 -4.88 9.00 37.88
N GLN A 77 -5.16 8.84 36.58
CA GLN A 77 -6.05 7.82 36.03
C GLN A 77 -5.26 6.51 35.77
N VAL A 78 -4.79 5.88 36.84
CA VAL A 78 -3.84 4.76 36.79
C VAL A 78 -4.39 3.54 36.05
N ASP A 79 -5.69 3.24 36.16
CA ASP A 79 -6.30 2.12 35.45
C ASP A 79 -6.32 2.33 33.93
N SER A 80 -6.67 3.54 33.48
CA SER A 80 -6.59 3.92 32.06
C SER A 80 -5.15 3.84 31.55
N ALA A 81 -4.18 4.33 32.34
CA ALA A 81 -2.76 4.24 32.00
C ALA A 81 -2.33 2.79 31.82
N ARG A 82 -2.72 1.91 32.75
CA ARG A 82 -2.48 0.46 32.67
C ARG A 82 -3.02 -0.13 31.39
N SER A 83 -4.28 0.16 31.03
CA SER A 83 -4.88 -0.37 29.80
C SER A 83 -4.07 0.02 28.56
N HIS A 84 -3.64 1.27 28.45
CA HIS A 84 -2.84 1.71 27.30
C HIS A 84 -1.43 1.12 27.28
N PHE A 85 -0.78 0.94 28.44
CA PHE A 85 0.51 0.22 28.50
C PHE A 85 0.38 -1.26 28.13
N LEU A 86 -0.70 -1.93 28.53
CA LEU A 86 -0.94 -3.32 28.12
C LEU A 86 -1.22 -3.42 26.61
N SER A 87 -1.94 -2.46 26.03
CA SER A 87 -2.09 -2.34 24.59
C SER A 87 -0.72 -2.17 23.91
N LEU A 88 0.15 -1.32 24.44
CA LEU A 88 1.51 -1.12 23.94
C LEU A 88 2.34 -2.42 23.97
N LEU A 89 2.32 -3.16 25.07
CA LEU A 89 2.99 -4.46 25.19
C LEU A 89 2.41 -5.53 24.26
N SER A 90 1.12 -5.45 23.94
CA SER A 90 0.50 -6.35 22.96
C SER A 90 0.98 -6.08 21.52
N LEU A 91 1.39 -4.84 21.23
CA LEU A 91 1.93 -4.41 19.94
C LEU A 91 3.43 -4.70 19.84
N ASP A 92 4.15 -4.48 20.94
CA ASP A 92 5.59 -4.66 21.05
C ASP A 92 5.95 -5.21 22.44
N PRO A 93 6.08 -6.54 22.58
CA PRO A 93 6.40 -7.19 23.87
C PRO A 93 7.74 -6.77 24.47
N GLN A 94 8.66 -6.30 23.64
CA GLN A 94 10.01 -5.92 24.05
C GLN A 94 10.14 -4.42 24.30
N PHE A 95 9.06 -3.64 24.12
CA PHE A 95 9.07 -2.19 24.27
C PHE A 95 9.68 -1.73 25.61
N GLU A 96 10.45 -0.65 25.56
CA GLU A 96 11.08 -0.01 26.71
C GLU A 96 10.77 1.49 26.71
N LEU A 97 10.53 2.04 27.90
CA LEU A 97 10.38 3.49 28.06
C LEU A 97 11.76 4.12 28.16
N ASP A 98 11.92 5.29 27.53
CA ASP A 98 13.17 6.05 27.58
C ASP A 98 13.36 6.69 28.98
N PRO A 99 14.40 6.32 29.73
CA PRO A 99 14.65 6.83 31.07
C PRO A 99 15.06 8.30 31.12
N VAL A 100 15.46 8.89 29.98
CA VAL A 100 15.80 10.31 29.89
C VAL A 100 14.55 11.18 29.85
N THR A 101 13.48 10.69 29.23
CA THR A 101 12.26 11.47 28.97
C THR A 101 11.08 11.10 29.86
N VAL A 102 11.14 9.96 30.56
CA VAL A 102 10.07 9.44 31.41
C VAL A 102 10.50 9.39 32.87
N SER A 103 9.61 9.78 33.79
CA SER A 103 9.92 9.76 35.22
C SER A 103 10.19 8.34 35.75
N PRO A 104 11.12 8.17 36.72
CA PRO A 104 11.42 6.86 37.31
C PRO A 104 10.19 6.12 37.87
N LYS A 105 9.20 6.87 38.39
CA LYS A 105 7.97 6.31 38.94
C LYS A 105 7.11 5.64 37.86
N ILE A 106 6.98 6.27 36.69
CA ILE A 106 6.24 5.71 35.56
C ILE A 106 6.98 4.50 34.99
N ILE A 107 8.31 4.55 34.92
CA ILE A 107 9.13 3.42 34.45
C ILE A 107 8.92 2.21 35.35
N ALA A 108 9.04 2.39 36.67
CA ALA A 108 8.81 1.31 37.63
C ALA A 108 7.39 0.71 37.48
N PHE A 109 6.38 1.55 37.28
CA PHE A 109 5.01 1.10 37.04
C PHE A 109 4.88 0.29 35.73
N PHE A 110 5.50 0.74 34.64
CA PHE A 110 5.49 0.03 33.37
C PHE A 110 6.23 -1.30 33.44
N GLU A 111 7.40 -1.35 34.07
CA GLU A 111 8.18 -2.58 34.22
C GLU A 111 7.45 -3.63 35.07
N GLU A 112 6.74 -3.21 36.12
CA GLU A 112 5.86 -4.10 36.90
C GLU A 112 4.76 -4.71 36.02
N LEU A 113 4.13 -3.89 35.16
CA LEU A 113 3.12 -4.35 34.21
C LEU A 113 3.70 -5.31 33.17
N LYS A 114 4.88 -5.01 32.62
CA LYS A 114 5.60 -5.84 31.65
C LYS A 114 5.92 -7.22 32.23
N ALA A 115 6.44 -7.27 33.45
CA ALA A 115 6.73 -8.53 34.14
C ALA A 115 5.48 -9.39 34.35
N ARG A 116 4.38 -8.77 34.82
CA ARG A 116 3.09 -9.48 35.01
C ARG A 116 2.50 -9.96 33.68
N TRP A 117 2.57 -9.14 32.65
CA TRP A 117 2.07 -9.47 31.32
C TRP A 117 2.86 -10.65 30.72
N ALA A 118 4.19 -10.64 30.80
CA ALA A 118 5.04 -11.72 30.31
C ALA A 118 4.77 -13.05 31.04
N ALA A 119 4.59 -13.01 32.37
CA ALA A 119 4.22 -14.17 33.16
C ALA A 119 2.88 -14.75 32.73
N ARG A 120 1.88 -13.89 32.44
CA ARG A 120 0.55 -14.30 31.99
C ARG A 120 0.57 -14.94 30.60
N VAL A 121 1.27 -14.33 29.64
CA VAL A 121 1.40 -14.87 28.28
C VAL A 121 2.04 -16.25 28.28
N THR A 122 2.97 -16.49 29.20
CA THR A 122 3.64 -17.79 29.36
C THR A 122 2.76 -18.83 30.06
N ALA A 123 1.91 -18.42 31.02
CA ALA A 123 1.18 -19.34 31.88
C ALA A 123 -0.18 -19.83 31.33
N GLN A 124 -0.83 -19.11 30.40
CA GLN A 124 -2.19 -19.46 29.92
C GLN A 124 -2.42 -19.13 28.43
N PRO A 125 -2.94 -20.08 27.62
CA PRO A 125 -3.63 -19.74 26.36
C PRO A 125 -4.90 -18.96 26.74
N THR A 126 -5.02 -17.72 26.28
CA THR A 126 -5.80 -16.68 26.96
C THR A 126 -7.28 -16.66 26.55
N ASP A 127 -8.19 -16.91 27.51
CA ASP A 127 -9.66 -16.72 27.38
C ASP A 127 -10.15 -15.31 27.79
N ALA A 128 -9.26 -14.43 28.27
CA ALA A 128 -9.67 -13.10 28.71
C ALA A 128 -9.57 -12.05 27.58
N PRO A 129 -10.63 -11.25 27.33
CA PRO A 129 -10.64 -10.25 26.28
C PRO A 129 -9.80 -9.03 26.70
N PHE A 130 -8.54 -8.99 26.27
CA PHE A 130 -7.85 -7.71 26.06
C PHE A 130 -7.96 -7.36 24.57
N VAL A 131 -8.02 -6.07 24.25
CA VAL A 131 -8.05 -5.60 22.85
C VAL A 131 -6.70 -5.95 22.22
N ARG A 132 -6.62 -7.13 21.59
CA ARG A 132 -5.47 -7.55 20.81
C ARG A 132 -5.56 -6.87 19.45
N TYR A 133 -4.69 -5.91 19.21
CA TYR A 133 -4.55 -5.32 17.89
C TYR A 133 -3.98 -6.38 16.92
N VAL A 134 -4.80 -6.82 15.96
CA VAL A 134 -4.31 -7.60 14.83
C VAL A 134 -3.94 -6.61 13.74
N VAL A 135 -2.64 -6.40 13.52
CA VAL A 135 -2.16 -5.60 12.40
C VAL A 135 -2.48 -6.36 11.11
N VAL A 136 -3.55 -5.98 10.43
CA VAL A 136 -3.88 -6.52 9.11
C VAL A 136 -3.08 -5.73 8.08
N ARG A 137 -2.04 -6.34 7.51
CA ARG A 137 -1.31 -5.75 6.38
C ARG A 137 -2.27 -5.57 5.20
N ASP A 138 -2.34 -4.36 4.63
CA ASP A 138 -3.18 -4.11 3.46
C ASP A 138 -2.58 -4.80 2.21
N PRO A 139 -3.22 -5.82 1.64
CA PRO A 139 -2.71 -6.55 0.48
C PRO A 139 -2.78 -5.73 -0.82
N ARG A 140 -3.28 -4.49 -0.80
CA ARG A 140 -3.46 -3.66 -2.00
C ARG A 140 -2.15 -3.26 -2.64
N VAL A 141 -1.18 -2.78 -1.87
CA VAL A 141 0.14 -2.36 -2.36
C VAL A 141 0.87 -3.56 -3.00
N ASP A 142 0.81 -4.69 -2.31
CA ASP A 142 1.39 -5.94 -2.77
C ASP A 142 0.78 -6.43 -4.09
N ALA A 143 -0.52 -6.31 -4.26
CA ALA A 143 -1.17 -6.68 -5.50
C ALA A 143 -0.91 -5.70 -6.65
N LEU A 144 -0.63 -4.42 -6.36
CA LEU A 144 -0.38 -3.40 -7.38
C LEU A 144 0.91 -3.71 -8.14
N TRP A 145 2.04 -3.90 -7.46
CA TRP A 145 3.31 -4.16 -8.15
C TRP A 145 3.28 -5.49 -8.92
N ARG A 146 2.61 -6.52 -8.37
CA ARG A 146 2.42 -7.81 -9.07
C ARG A 146 1.63 -7.63 -10.37
N SER A 147 0.61 -6.78 -10.35
CA SER A 147 -0.20 -6.48 -11.54
C SER A 147 0.53 -5.61 -12.55
N ALA A 148 1.53 -4.82 -12.12
CA ALA A 148 2.37 -4.03 -13.02
C ALA A 148 3.32 -4.91 -13.85
N ILE A 149 3.82 -6.01 -13.28
CA ILE A 149 4.66 -6.98 -14.02
C ILE A 149 3.80 -7.83 -14.95
N PHE A 150 2.68 -8.34 -14.44
CA PHE A 150 1.81 -9.22 -15.21
C PHE A 150 0.34 -8.96 -14.89
N PRO A 151 -0.46 -8.42 -15.84
CA PRO A 151 -1.87 -8.16 -15.62
C PRO A 151 -2.62 -9.40 -15.12
N GLY A 152 -3.34 -9.23 -14.01
CA GLY A 152 -4.10 -10.30 -13.35
C GLY A 152 -3.36 -11.05 -12.24
N TRP A 153 -2.04 -10.90 -12.10
CA TRP A 153 -1.28 -11.58 -11.03
C TRP A 153 -1.68 -11.11 -9.62
N GLY A 154 -1.76 -9.79 -9.38
CA GLY A 154 -2.19 -9.25 -8.10
C GLY A 154 -3.62 -9.65 -7.70
N GLN A 155 -4.47 -9.89 -8.71
CA GLN A 155 -5.88 -10.25 -8.48
C GLN A 155 -5.98 -11.71 -8.04
N ARG A 156 -5.14 -12.60 -8.59
CA ARG A 156 -5.00 -13.97 -8.07
C ARG A 156 -4.43 -13.99 -6.65
N PHE A 157 -3.44 -13.14 -6.35
CA PHE A 157 -2.85 -13.02 -5.00
C PHE A 157 -3.90 -12.63 -3.95
N LYS A 158 -4.82 -11.71 -4.27
CA LYS A 158 -5.96 -11.33 -3.42
C LYS A 158 -7.10 -12.36 -3.38
N GLY A 159 -6.92 -13.55 -3.95
CA GLY A 159 -7.95 -14.60 -4.03
C GLY A 159 -9.04 -14.36 -5.11
N GLN A 160 -8.96 -13.29 -5.91
CA GLN A 160 -9.93 -12.98 -6.97
C GLN A 160 -9.64 -13.77 -8.25
N LYS A 161 -9.81 -15.10 -8.20
CA LYS A 161 -9.40 -16.04 -9.26
C LYS A 161 -9.99 -15.72 -10.64
N HIS A 162 -11.29 -15.45 -10.72
CA HIS A 162 -11.96 -15.16 -12.01
C HIS A 162 -11.44 -13.87 -12.67
N ARG A 163 -11.29 -12.80 -11.88
CA ARG A 163 -10.74 -11.52 -12.37
C ARG A 163 -9.28 -11.66 -12.77
N GLY A 164 -8.49 -12.35 -11.96
CA GLY A 164 -7.10 -12.65 -12.29
C GLY A 164 -6.95 -13.45 -13.58
N LEU A 165 -7.81 -14.46 -13.80
CA LEU A 165 -7.84 -15.22 -15.05
C LEU A 165 -8.18 -14.34 -16.24
N LEU A 166 -9.24 -13.54 -16.15
CA LEU A 166 -9.69 -12.65 -17.23
C LEU A 166 -8.57 -11.70 -17.70
N PHE A 167 -7.92 -11.00 -16.76
CA PHE A 167 -6.85 -10.05 -17.12
C PHE A 167 -5.63 -10.75 -17.71
N SER A 168 -5.22 -11.89 -17.14
CA SER A 168 -4.09 -12.64 -17.66
C SER A 168 -4.36 -13.24 -19.04
N SER A 169 -5.57 -13.77 -19.28
CA SER A 169 -5.93 -14.30 -20.59
C SER A 169 -6.00 -13.20 -21.64
N ALA A 170 -6.58 -12.04 -21.30
CA ALA A 170 -6.63 -10.90 -22.21
C ALA A 170 -5.21 -10.42 -22.57
N PHE A 171 -4.32 -10.30 -21.58
CA PHE A 171 -2.92 -9.91 -21.81
C PHE A 171 -2.18 -10.91 -22.71
N LEU A 172 -2.29 -12.20 -22.43
CA LEU A 172 -1.63 -13.24 -23.23
C LEU A 172 -2.15 -13.30 -24.67
N VAL A 173 -3.46 -13.25 -24.86
CA VAL A 173 -4.07 -13.28 -26.21
C VAL A 173 -3.62 -12.06 -27.02
N THR A 174 -3.67 -10.85 -26.45
CA THR A 174 -3.23 -9.63 -27.14
C THR A 174 -1.73 -9.63 -27.40
N GLY A 175 -0.92 -10.10 -26.45
CA GLY A 175 0.53 -10.22 -26.62
C GLY A 175 0.90 -11.19 -27.75
N LEU A 176 0.29 -12.37 -27.76
CA LEU A 176 0.48 -13.37 -28.83
C LEU A 176 0.01 -12.86 -30.18
N ALA A 177 -1.17 -12.24 -30.25
CA ALA A 177 -1.70 -11.68 -31.49
C ALA A 177 -0.79 -10.58 -32.06
N THR A 178 -0.24 -9.72 -31.20
CA THR A 178 0.74 -8.69 -31.58
C THR A 178 2.03 -9.31 -32.10
N GLY A 179 2.57 -10.32 -31.39
CA GLY A 179 3.79 -11.02 -31.80
C GLY A 179 3.65 -11.72 -33.15
N VAL A 180 2.56 -12.46 -33.36
CA VAL A 180 2.26 -13.11 -34.65
C VAL A 180 2.11 -12.07 -35.77
N SER A 181 1.39 -10.98 -35.50
CA SER A 181 1.21 -9.91 -36.49
C SER A 181 2.54 -9.25 -36.88
N TRP A 182 3.47 -9.08 -35.93
CA TRP A 182 4.81 -8.54 -36.20
C TRP A 182 5.65 -9.47 -37.08
N VAL A 183 5.63 -10.78 -36.82
CA VAL A 183 6.35 -11.76 -37.65
C VAL A 183 5.80 -11.78 -39.07
N LEU A 184 4.47 -11.82 -39.23
CA LEU A 184 3.81 -11.86 -40.54
C LEU A 184 3.99 -10.57 -41.33
N GLU A 185 3.98 -9.41 -40.65
CA GLU A 185 4.31 -8.13 -41.28
C GLU A 185 5.73 -8.13 -41.80
N LYS A 186 6.70 -8.60 -41.01
CA LYS A 186 8.10 -8.66 -41.42
C LYS A 186 8.29 -9.53 -42.65
N GLN A 187 7.69 -10.72 -42.66
CA GLN A 187 7.75 -11.63 -43.81
C GLN A 187 7.13 -10.99 -45.06
N ALA A 188 5.92 -10.43 -44.95
CA ALA A 188 5.26 -9.78 -46.08
C ALA A 188 6.02 -8.55 -46.60
N HIS A 189 6.75 -7.85 -45.72
CA HIS A 189 7.61 -6.75 -46.11
C HIS A 189 8.83 -7.23 -46.91
N ASP A 190 9.48 -8.29 -46.45
CA ASP A 190 10.63 -8.89 -47.13
C ASP A 190 10.22 -9.42 -48.52
N ASP A 191 9.06 -10.09 -48.62
CA ASP A 191 8.50 -10.58 -49.89
C ASP A 191 8.20 -9.44 -50.88
N TYR A 192 7.67 -8.32 -50.39
CA TYR A 192 7.44 -7.12 -51.18
C TYR A 192 8.76 -6.54 -51.72
N LEU A 193 9.79 -6.41 -50.89
CA LEU A 193 11.10 -5.88 -51.29
C LEU A 193 11.84 -6.79 -52.28
N ALA A 194 11.63 -8.11 -52.19
CA ALA A 194 12.25 -9.09 -53.07
C ALA A 194 11.56 -9.22 -54.44
N SER A 195 10.35 -8.68 -54.60
CA SER A 195 9.54 -8.86 -55.80
C SER A 195 10.00 -7.95 -56.95
N THR A 196 10.26 -8.54 -58.11
CA THR A 196 10.64 -7.82 -59.35
C THR A 196 9.52 -7.79 -60.39
N ASP A 197 8.49 -8.62 -60.25
CA ASP A 197 7.31 -8.64 -61.10
C ASP A 197 6.31 -7.54 -60.69
N PRO A 198 5.96 -6.59 -61.58
CA PRO A 198 4.99 -5.53 -61.30
C PRO A 198 3.64 -6.01 -60.76
N GLN A 199 3.14 -7.19 -61.20
CA GLN A 199 1.86 -7.70 -60.71
C GLN A 199 1.98 -8.30 -59.29
N ALA A 200 3.10 -8.97 -59.00
CA ALA A 200 3.39 -9.49 -57.67
C ALA A 200 3.64 -8.39 -56.64
N ILE A 201 4.29 -7.28 -57.04
CA ILE A 201 4.57 -6.13 -56.16
C ILE A 201 3.29 -5.57 -55.53
N GLU A 202 2.23 -5.36 -56.31
CA GLU A 202 0.96 -4.82 -55.81
C GLU A 202 0.24 -5.80 -54.87
N SER A 203 0.34 -7.11 -55.12
CA SER A 203 -0.21 -8.11 -54.20
C SER A 203 0.54 -8.12 -52.87
N ASN A 204 1.87 -8.18 -52.92
CA ASN A 204 2.71 -8.25 -51.73
C ASN A 204 2.64 -6.96 -50.90
N TYR A 205 2.52 -5.80 -51.56
CA TYR A 205 2.25 -4.53 -50.88
C TYR A 205 0.93 -4.55 -50.10
N ARG A 206 -0.15 -5.09 -50.69
CA ARG A 206 -1.45 -5.17 -50.02
C ARG A 206 -1.42 -6.08 -48.80
N ASP A 207 -0.72 -7.21 -48.88
CA ASP A 207 -0.57 -8.11 -47.74
C ASP A 207 0.29 -7.52 -46.64
N TYR A 208 1.42 -6.88 -46.98
CA TYR A 208 2.21 -6.08 -46.04
C TYR A 208 1.36 -5.00 -45.34
N ASN A 209 0.63 -4.19 -46.12
CA ASN A 209 -0.20 -3.10 -45.58
C ASN A 209 -1.33 -3.63 -44.66
N ARG A 210 -1.87 -4.82 -44.94
CA ARG A 210 -2.88 -5.46 -44.09
C ARG A 210 -2.29 -5.81 -42.72
N TRP A 211 -1.12 -6.44 -42.68
CA TRP A 211 -0.45 -6.80 -41.43
C TRP A 211 0.03 -5.58 -40.65
N TYR A 212 0.56 -4.57 -41.35
CA TYR A 212 0.92 -3.27 -40.76
C TYR A 212 -0.28 -2.61 -40.05
N LYS A 213 -1.46 -2.56 -40.70
CA LYS A 213 -2.69 -2.01 -40.09
C LYS A 213 -3.16 -2.85 -38.90
N ARG A 214 -3.06 -4.18 -38.96
CA ARG A 214 -3.42 -5.09 -37.86
C ARG A 214 -2.49 -4.90 -36.65
N ARG A 215 -1.17 -4.83 -36.86
CA ARG A 215 -0.22 -4.58 -35.76
C ARG A 215 -0.49 -3.23 -35.10
N ARG A 216 -0.72 -2.17 -35.89
CA ARG A 216 -1.04 -0.82 -35.38
C ARG A 216 -2.37 -0.74 -34.60
N THR A 217 -3.31 -1.64 -34.87
CA THR A 217 -4.59 -1.69 -34.13
C THR A 217 -4.48 -2.51 -32.85
N LEU A 218 -3.62 -3.53 -32.81
CA LEU A 218 -3.40 -4.39 -31.64
C LEU A 218 -2.35 -3.84 -30.66
N GLY A 219 -1.25 -3.31 -31.18
CA GLY A 219 -0.27 -2.55 -30.43
C GLY A 219 -0.66 -1.08 -30.47
N LEU A 220 -1.17 -0.57 -29.35
CA LEU A 220 -1.26 0.88 -29.12
C LEU A 220 0.07 1.52 -29.53
N ALA A 221 -0.03 2.53 -30.38
CA ALA A 221 1.08 3.23 -31.04
C ALA A 221 2.23 3.62 -30.11
#